data_AF-A0A533UNP2-F1
#
_entry.id   AF-A0A533UNP2-F1
#
_cell.length_a   1.000
_cell.length_b   1.000
_cell.length_c   1.000
_cell.angle_alpha   90.00
_cell.angle_beta   90.00
_cell.angle_gamma   90.00
#
_symmetry.space_group_name_H-M   'P 1'
#
loop_
_entity.id
_entity.type
_entity.pdbx_description
1 polymer ?
#
loop_
_entity_poly.entity_id
_entity_poly.type
_entity_poly.pdbx_seq_one_letter_code
_entity_poly.pdbx_strand_id
1 'polypeptide(L)'
;MKIENREIIQILREKTNTKDKFIKLLDKNLKLKIPKNSSYEKILKTIHSSGKESAFCKKVFGCNSIEQIIEKYDIHRAMDVFSRDELILIADMLSLHKMKWAYNKTTLTGLVQSIVNNTTKEDLHILFERLILEKKIPNLIQHYKWVVGPLGITRATEERKGMEADDLIELLSKYLTIKTYDEFKKRTKFLPIDYKTGTANELLPIKFQQLIITFGTKKQILQIFNELIEEGIIRINNDYDYYTFKVTPCGVFFDIPYEPTDELVDILMNEVDQDALEKELQTEGNTSGPLRSRLVGMTVVTPPESILDKMFGLPVLRRIGKNLGLVRIDKISNKSDLIRYLLIKIGFSMPKRTEGITQYIRILDGYLNQVKNITSSEKVIGIMTSVYVETEKILKDLIYFHISCLWPEIKQYEEREKIMEAVHEIVRKEFDERKDISRYTFGQLIRFMVQMNKYAKEKSKMHKIIHEDLCRRDLFPPKDLELLLKINENRARFTHDAESTQNENLFSGPEIIGKLLEIAKEFQLQKIYPTTFRVLREITNEYNVSYLEVLDENEKQWTVKTDYWIVPGTIGMMYSKTEVISVFPLIVSMFW
;
A
#
# COMPACT_ATOMS: atom_id res chain seq x y z
N MET A 1 36.21 -4.84 18.14
CA MET A 1 37.18 -3.72 17.98
C MET A 1 37.00 -2.79 16.76
N LYS A 2 37.07 -3.22 15.48
CA LYS A 2 36.87 -2.28 14.33
C LYS A 2 35.42 -1.81 14.17
N ILE A 3 34.45 -2.67 14.49
CA ILE A 3 33.01 -2.37 14.41
C ILE A 3 32.60 -1.44 15.57
N GLU A 4 32.91 -1.80 16.82
CA GLU A 4 32.68 -0.94 18.01
C GLU A 4 33.25 0.48 17.82
N ASN A 5 34.44 0.60 17.22
CA ASN A 5 35.05 1.91 16.96
C ASN A 5 34.25 2.74 15.97
N ARG A 6 33.61 2.16 14.95
CA ARG A 6 32.75 2.95 14.03
C ARG A 6 31.48 3.42 14.73
N GLU A 7 30.87 2.57 15.55
CA GLU A 7 29.62 2.86 16.25
C GLU A 7 29.81 3.94 17.30
N ILE A 8 30.84 3.82 18.15
CA ILE A 8 31.11 4.83 19.17
C ILE A 8 31.48 6.18 18.53
N ILE A 9 32.12 6.20 17.35
CA ILE A 9 32.39 7.44 16.61
C ILE A 9 31.10 8.12 16.16
N GLN A 10 30.13 7.35 15.67
CA GLN A 10 28.82 7.89 15.30
C GLN A 10 28.13 8.51 16.53
N ILE A 11 28.07 7.77 17.64
CA ILE A 11 27.48 8.24 18.89
C ILE A 11 28.15 9.54 19.36
N LEU A 12 29.49 9.60 19.27
CA LEU A 12 30.25 10.79 19.63
C LEU A 12 29.93 12.01 18.75
N ARG A 13 29.77 11.81 17.44
CA ARG A 13 29.40 12.88 16.52
C ARG A 13 28.04 13.46 16.88
N GLU A 14 27.05 12.60 17.14
CA GLU A 14 25.70 13.01 17.50
C GLU A 14 25.62 13.68 18.87
N LYS A 15 26.37 13.18 19.87
CA LYS A 15 26.35 13.76 21.22
C LYS A 15 27.04 15.12 21.33
N THR A 16 28.11 15.33 20.57
CA THR A 16 28.97 16.51 20.73
C THR A 16 28.76 17.56 19.65
N ASN A 17 28.05 17.24 18.56
CA ASN A 17 27.83 18.02 17.34
C ASN A 17 29.12 18.45 16.59
N THR A 18 30.26 18.59 17.27
CA THR A 18 31.53 19.01 16.71
C THR A 18 32.70 18.32 17.43
N LYS A 19 33.77 18.03 16.69
CA LYS A 19 34.98 17.42 17.23
C LYS A 19 35.66 18.30 18.29
N ASP A 20 35.60 19.62 18.15
CA ASP A 20 36.18 20.55 19.11
C ASP A 20 35.47 20.51 20.48
N LYS A 21 34.13 20.42 20.48
CA LYS A 21 33.37 20.19 21.73
C LYS A 21 33.78 18.87 22.37
N PHE A 22 33.97 17.82 21.57
CA PHE A 22 34.44 16.54 22.09
C PHE A 22 35.83 16.63 22.73
N ILE A 23 36.80 17.24 22.06
CA ILE A 23 38.16 17.42 22.59
C ILE A 23 38.16 18.23 23.89
N LYS A 24 37.39 19.33 23.95
CA LYS A 24 37.22 20.12 25.19
C LYS A 24 36.65 19.28 26.33
N LEU A 25 35.72 18.38 26.03
CA LEU A 25 35.10 17.48 27.01
C LEU A 25 36.09 16.44 27.54
N LEU A 26 36.97 15.91 26.67
CA LEU A 26 38.06 15.00 27.07
C LEU A 26 39.11 15.70 27.94
N ASP A 27 39.50 16.94 27.59
CA ASP A 27 40.44 17.71 28.41
C ASP A 27 39.85 17.99 29.80
N LYS A 28 38.59 18.46 29.87
CA LYS A 28 37.90 18.74 31.12
C LYS A 28 37.73 17.50 32.02
N ASN A 29 37.26 16.37 31.46
CA ASN A 29 36.86 15.21 32.26
C ASN A 29 37.98 14.20 32.50
N LEU A 30 38.93 14.09 31.57
CA LEU A 30 39.98 13.08 31.57
C LEU A 30 41.39 13.67 31.64
N LYS A 31 41.55 15.00 31.59
CA LYS A 31 42.85 15.67 31.52
C LYS A 31 43.70 15.11 30.36
N LEU A 32 43.07 14.91 29.21
CA LEU A 32 43.71 14.41 27.98
C LEU A 32 43.83 15.56 26.98
N LYS A 33 45.07 16.01 26.73
CA LYS A 33 45.36 16.99 25.68
C LYS A 33 45.46 16.29 24.34
N ILE A 34 44.50 16.56 23.46
CA ILE A 34 44.42 15.96 22.13
C ILE A 34 44.60 17.05 21.07
N PRO A 35 45.47 16.85 20.06
CA PRO A 35 45.60 17.79 18.94
C PRO A 35 44.28 17.93 18.18
N LYS A 36 43.85 19.16 17.88
CA LYS A 36 42.60 19.46 17.15
C LYS A 36 42.46 18.72 15.81
N ASN A 37 43.60 18.39 15.19
CA ASN A 37 43.70 17.78 13.88
C ASN A 37 43.47 16.26 13.92
N SER A 38 43.39 15.65 15.12
CA SER A 38 43.26 14.21 15.29
C SER A 38 41.95 13.68 14.71
N SER A 39 41.99 12.52 14.05
CA SER A 39 40.77 11.80 13.67
C SER A 39 40.11 11.19 14.90
N TYR A 40 38.79 10.94 14.86
CA TYR A 40 38.09 10.29 15.98
C TYR A 40 38.70 8.91 16.33
N GLU A 41 39.14 8.15 15.34
CA GLU A 41 39.82 6.87 15.54
C GLU A 41 41.13 7.03 16.32
N LYS A 42 41.91 8.08 16.02
CA LYS A 42 43.14 8.39 16.74
C LYS A 42 42.83 8.81 18.18
N ILE A 43 41.76 9.58 18.39
CA ILE A 43 41.30 10.00 19.71
C ILE A 43 40.94 8.79 20.58
N LEU A 44 40.15 7.85 20.05
CA LEU A 44 39.77 6.63 20.76
C LEU A 44 40.98 5.76 21.08
N LYS A 45 41.91 5.59 20.14
CA LYS A 45 43.20 4.92 20.39
C LYS A 45 43.99 5.59 21.51
N THR A 46 44.02 6.91 21.58
CA THR A 46 44.68 7.64 22.67
C THR A 46 43.99 7.40 24.01
N ILE A 47 42.65 7.39 24.06
CA ILE A 47 41.90 7.08 25.29
C ILE A 47 42.24 5.67 25.79
N HIS A 48 42.20 4.69 24.88
CA HIS A 48 42.50 3.29 25.19
C HIS A 48 43.96 3.10 25.67
N SER A 49 44.93 3.59 24.89
CA SER A 49 46.36 3.49 25.24
C SER A 49 46.74 4.26 26.51
N SER A 50 45.97 5.28 26.90
CA SER A 50 46.18 6.00 28.16
C SER A 50 45.58 5.32 29.39
N GLY A 51 44.93 4.15 29.23
CA GLY A 51 44.25 3.44 30.32
C GLY A 51 43.03 4.17 30.89
N LYS A 52 42.49 5.18 30.18
CA LYS A 52 41.40 6.04 30.66
C LYS A 52 40.03 5.65 30.12
N GLU A 53 39.88 4.47 29.54
CA GLU A 53 38.63 4.02 28.91
C GLU A 53 37.46 3.95 29.90
N SER A 54 37.63 3.30 31.05
CA SER A 54 36.58 3.24 32.07
C SER A 54 36.18 4.63 32.57
N ALA A 55 37.16 5.52 32.78
CA ALA A 55 36.90 6.90 33.17
C ALA A 55 36.17 7.69 32.07
N PHE A 56 36.49 7.43 30.80
CA PHE A 56 35.81 7.99 29.64
C PHE A 56 34.35 7.56 29.61
N CYS A 57 34.08 6.26 29.69
CA CYS A 57 32.71 5.74 29.68
C CYS A 57 31.88 6.32 30.82
N LYS A 58 32.44 6.35 32.04
CA LYS A 58 31.72 6.80 33.23
C LYS A 58 31.48 8.30 33.23
N LYS A 59 32.50 9.11 32.93
CA LYS A 59 32.38 10.59 33.02
C LYS A 59 31.69 11.23 31.82
N VAL A 60 31.78 10.63 30.63
CA VAL A 60 31.19 11.20 29.40
C VAL A 60 29.78 10.66 29.15
N PHE A 61 29.54 9.40 29.48
CA PHE A 61 28.29 8.71 29.16
C PHE A 61 27.54 8.14 30.36
N GLY A 62 28.12 8.17 31.57
CA GLY A 62 27.50 7.54 32.73
C GLY A 62 27.43 6.00 32.61
N CYS A 63 28.30 5.41 31.80
CA CYS A 63 28.33 3.96 31.51
C CYS A 63 29.64 3.33 31.98
N ASN A 64 29.64 2.03 32.24
CA ASN A 64 30.80 1.31 32.75
C ASN A 64 31.75 0.82 31.64
N SER A 65 31.24 0.63 30.42
CA SER A 65 32.02 0.16 29.27
C SER A 65 31.52 0.78 27.95
N ILE A 66 32.26 0.55 26.86
CA ILE A 66 31.88 1.01 25.51
C ILE A 66 30.64 0.25 25.02
N GLU A 67 30.55 -1.04 25.32
CA GLU A 67 29.42 -1.91 24.97
C GLU A 67 28.13 -1.38 25.58
N GLN A 68 28.16 -0.95 26.85
CA GLN A 68 26.99 -0.37 27.51
C GLN A 68 26.58 0.98 26.88
N ILE A 69 27.54 1.78 26.37
CA ILE A 69 27.23 3.02 25.66
C ILE A 69 26.47 2.71 24.37
N ILE A 70 26.97 1.74 23.60
CA ILE A 70 26.36 1.31 22.34
C ILE A 70 24.97 0.72 22.61
N GLU A 71 24.84 -0.15 23.62
CA GLU A 71 23.58 -0.76 24.01
C GLU A 71 22.53 0.29 24.38
N LYS A 72 22.86 1.23 25.27
CA LYS A 72 21.93 2.31 25.67
C LYS A 72 21.55 3.22 24.51
N TYR A 73 22.49 3.49 23.62
CA TYR A 73 22.23 4.29 22.43
C TYR A 73 21.27 3.58 21.47
N ASP A 74 21.45 2.27 21.25
CA ASP A 74 20.53 1.48 20.43
C ASP A 74 19.13 1.40 21.04
N ILE A 75 19.03 1.23 22.38
CA ILE A 75 17.74 1.28 23.07
C ILE A 75 17.10 2.65 22.85
N HIS A 76 17.83 3.74 23.08
CA HIS A 76 17.30 5.09 22.89
C HIS A 76 16.73 5.28 21.48
N ARG A 77 17.51 4.91 20.46
CA ARG A 77 17.11 5.10 19.06
C ARG A 77 15.96 4.20 18.64
N ALA A 78 15.90 2.98 19.17
CA ALA A 78 14.77 2.09 18.96
C ALA A 78 13.49 2.57 19.66
N MET A 79 13.59 3.36 20.73
CA MET A 79 12.40 3.91 21.40
C MET A 79 11.78 5.08 20.64
N ASP A 80 12.52 5.76 19.76
CA ASP A 80 12.04 6.88 18.95
C ASP A 80 10.91 6.46 17.96
N VAL A 81 10.72 5.14 17.75
CA VAL A 81 9.72 4.59 16.82
C VAL A 81 8.31 4.50 17.40
N PHE A 82 8.21 4.49 18.74
CA PHE A 82 6.97 4.21 19.44
C PHE A 82 6.21 5.50 19.77
N SER A 83 4.89 5.43 19.71
CA SER A 83 4.02 6.47 20.22
C SER A 83 4.17 6.64 21.74
N ARG A 84 3.68 7.77 22.28
CA ARG A 84 3.70 7.99 23.73
C ARG A 84 2.97 6.87 24.49
N ASP A 85 1.84 6.40 23.98
CA ASP A 85 1.02 5.39 24.66
C ASP A 85 1.72 4.03 24.68
N GLU A 86 2.36 3.66 23.58
CA GLU A 86 3.21 2.45 23.52
C GLU A 86 4.41 2.56 24.45
N LEU A 87 5.07 3.72 24.53
CA LEU A 87 6.18 3.94 25.47
C LEU A 87 5.72 3.89 26.94
N ILE A 88 4.53 4.39 27.26
CA ILE A 88 3.94 4.26 28.59
C ILE A 88 3.67 2.79 28.90
N LEU A 89 3.09 2.04 27.96
CA LEU A 89 2.87 0.60 28.11
C LEU A 89 4.18 -0.15 28.35
N ILE A 90 5.21 0.11 27.53
CA ILE A 90 6.55 -0.49 27.67
C ILE A 90 7.13 -0.17 29.05
N ALA A 91 7.08 1.10 29.46
CA ALA A 91 7.57 1.53 30.77
C ALA A 91 6.79 0.90 31.92
N ASP A 92 5.46 0.82 31.84
CA ASP A 92 4.61 0.17 32.84
C ASP A 92 4.96 -1.31 32.99
N MET A 93 5.15 -2.03 31.88
CA MET A 93 5.48 -3.45 31.93
C MET A 93 6.88 -3.71 32.52
N LEU A 94 7.89 -2.92 32.13
CA LEU A 94 9.27 -3.10 32.61
C LEU A 94 9.46 -2.63 34.05
N SER A 95 8.75 -1.58 34.45
CA SER A 95 8.79 -1.03 35.81
C SER A 95 7.87 -1.76 36.80
N LEU A 96 7.08 -2.74 36.36
CA LEU A 96 5.97 -3.32 37.12
C LEU A 96 5.05 -2.23 37.67
N HIS A 97 4.50 -1.40 36.78
CA HIS A 97 3.65 -0.25 37.12
C HIS A 97 4.28 0.68 38.17
N LYS A 98 5.54 1.06 37.94
CA LYS A 98 6.37 1.92 38.81
C LYS A 98 6.83 1.32 40.13
N MET A 99 6.66 0.01 40.35
CA MET A 99 7.17 -0.65 41.57
C MET A 99 8.70 -0.83 41.55
N LYS A 100 9.31 -1.09 40.38
CA LYS A 100 10.76 -1.25 40.23
C LYS A 100 11.49 0.09 40.08
N TRP A 101 10.94 1.01 39.30
CA TRP A 101 11.52 2.33 39.05
C TRP A 101 10.45 3.33 38.62
N ALA A 102 10.64 4.59 38.98
CA ALA A 102 9.71 5.67 38.65
C ALA A 102 10.01 6.28 37.28
N TYR A 103 8.98 6.78 36.61
CA TYR A 103 9.10 7.52 35.37
C TYR A 103 7.97 8.54 35.21
N ASN A 104 8.26 9.57 34.42
CA ASN A 104 7.33 10.66 34.15
C ASN A 104 6.58 10.43 32.83
N LYS A 105 5.24 10.41 32.89
CA LYS A 105 4.37 10.23 31.73
C LYS A 105 4.23 11.50 30.87
N THR A 106 4.63 12.68 31.36
CA THR A 106 4.34 13.96 30.69
C THR A 106 5.24 14.25 29.50
N THR A 107 6.51 13.80 29.51
CA THR A 107 7.46 14.10 28.43
C THR A 107 7.99 12.83 27.78
N LEU A 108 7.95 12.75 26.45
CA LEU A 108 8.53 11.65 25.67
C LEU A 108 10.01 11.42 26.03
N THR A 109 10.82 12.49 26.05
CA THR A 109 12.24 12.41 26.39
C THR A 109 12.48 11.83 27.77
N GLY A 110 11.69 12.23 28.77
CA GLY A 110 11.79 11.68 30.13
C GLY A 110 11.43 10.19 30.19
N LEU A 111 10.39 9.77 29.46
CA LEU A 111 9.97 8.38 29.32
C LEU A 111 11.06 7.51 28.70
N VAL A 112 11.58 7.91 27.54
CA VAL A 112 12.67 7.22 26.84
C VAL A 112 13.90 7.12 27.73
N GLN A 113 14.29 8.23 28.38
CA GLN A 113 15.46 8.24 29.25
C GLN A 113 15.31 7.32 30.47
N SER A 114 14.09 7.20 31.04
CA SER A 114 13.79 6.26 32.11
C SER A 114 13.92 4.81 31.64
N ILE A 115 13.40 4.46 30.47
CA ILE A 115 13.55 3.11 29.90
C ILE A 115 15.04 2.82 29.69
N VAL A 116 15.75 3.65 28.92
CA VAL A 116 17.18 3.49 28.59
C VAL A 116 18.08 3.31 29.81
N ASN A 117 17.74 3.94 30.94
CA ASN A 117 18.56 3.86 32.15
C ASN A 117 18.31 2.61 33.00
N ASN A 118 17.14 1.98 32.89
CA ASN A 118 16.69 0.94 33.80
C ASN A 118 16.46 -0.43 33.12
N THR A 119 16.77 -0.55 31.83
CA THR A 119 16.48 -1.76 31.05
C THR A 119 17.68 -2.15 30.18
N THR A 120 17.78 -3.44 29.86
CA THR A 120 18.74 -4.01 28.91
C THR A 120 18.05 -4.38 27.60
N LYS A 121 18.82 -4.68 26.55
CA LYS A 121 18.26 -5.23 25.31
C LYS A 121 17.55 -6.57 25.53
N GLU A 122 18.01 -7.37 26.48
CA GLU A 122 17.40 -8.67 26.79
C GLU A 122 16.02 -8.50 27.45
N ASP A 123 15.88 -7.54 28.38
CA ASP A 123 14.58 -7.22 28.97
C ASP A 123 13.55 -6.81 27.89
N LEU A 124 14.01 -6.03 26.91
CA LEU A 124 13.19 -5.56 25.79
C LEU A 124 12.87 -6.69 24.80
N HIS A 125 13.80 -7.60 24.54
CA HIS A 125 13.57 -8.78 23.72
C HIS A 125 12.42 -9.62 24.28
N ILE A 126 12.49 -9.97 25.57
CA ILE A 126 11.44 -10.73 26.27
C ILE A 126 10.11 -9.97 26.24
N LEU A 127 10.14 -8.66 26.47
CA LEU A 127 8.93 -7.83 26.46
C LEU A 127 8.28 -7.75 25.07
N PHE A 128 9.05 -7.46 24.02
CA PHE A 128 8.51 -7.28 22.68
C PHE A 128 7.90 -8.56 22.15
N GLU A 129 8.55 -9.71 22.36
CA GLU A 129 7.98 -11.00 22.01
C GLU A 129 6.57 -11.18 22.62
N ARG A 130 6.42 -10.84 23.90
CA ARG A 130 5.12 -10.88 24.60
C ARG A 130 4.12 -9.86 24.05
N LEU A 131 4.50 -8.59 23.90
CA LEU A 131 3.59 -7.53 23.45
C LEU A 131 3.10 -7.74 22.02
N ILE A 132 3.93 -8.33 21.15
CA ILE A 132 3.57 -8.70 19.78
C ILE A 132 2.54 -9.83 19.78
N LEU A 133 2.74 -10.87 20.59
CA LEU A 133 1.74 -11.96 20.75
C LEU A 133 0.40 -11.43 21.28
N GLU A 134 0.45 -10.48 22.21
CA GLU A 134 -0.73 -9.80 22.76
C GLU A 134 -1.32 -8.74 21.80
N LYS A 135 -0.72 -8.52 20.61
CA LYS A 135 -1.10 -7.52 19.60
C LYS A 135 -1.20 -6.09 20.15
N LYS A 136 -0.36 -5.77 21.14
CA LYS A 136 -0.33 -4.45 21.78
C LYS A 136 0.64 -3.47 21.11
N ILE A 137 1.58 -4.01 20.31
CA ILE A 137 2.50 -3.24 19.47
C ILE A 137 2.57 -3.90 18.08
N PRO A 138 3.01 -3.18 17.04
CA PRO A 138 3.23 -3.76 15.71
C PRO A 138 4.23 -4.94 15.73
N ASN A 139 4.05 -5.89 14.82
CA ASN A 139 4.87 -7.10 14.72
C ASN A 139 6.36 -6.81 14.45
N LEU A 140 6.62 -5.79 13.62
CA LEU A 140 7.94 -5.42 13.16
C LEU A 140 7.90 -3.94 12.78
N ILE A 141 8.90 -3.17 13.22
CA ILE A 141 9.06 -1.75 12.88
C ILE A 141 10.52 -1.53 12.53
N GLN A 142 10.80 -0.74 11.49
CA GLN A 142 12.14 -0.22 11.22
C GLN A 142 12.12 1.31 11.22
N HIS A 143 13.06 1.90 11.94
CA HIS A 143 13.32 3.33 11.91
C HIS A 143 14.80 3.56 11.64
N TYR A 144 15.11 4.07 10.46
CA TYR A 144 16.49 4.20 9.97
C TYR A 144 17.21 2.85 10.01
N LYS A 145 18.15 2.68 10.95
CA LYS A 145 18.91 1.43 11.13
C LYS A 145 18.39 0.56 12.25
N TRP A 146 17.44 1.01 13.07
CA TRP A 146 16.96 0.23 14.21
C TRP A 146 15.72 -0.53 13.81
N VAL A 147 15.74 -1.84 14.02
CA VAL A 147 14.64 -2.74 13.72
C VAL A 147 14.17 -3.34 15.02
N VAL A 148 12.89 -3.18 15.33
CA VAL A 148 12.26 -3.65 16.56
C VAL A 148 11.26 -4.73 16.22
N GLY A 149 11.38 -5.87 16.87
CA GLY A 149 10.50 -7.02 16.64
C GLY A 149 10.72 -8.13 17.67
N PRO A 150 10.30 -9.38 17.36
CA PRO A 150 10.35 -10.50 18.29
C PRO A 150 11.76 -11.03 18.59
N LEU A 151 12.80 -10.52 17.92
CA LEU A 151 14.21 -10.76 18.27
C LEU A 151 14.82 -9.60 19.06
N GLY A 152 13.98 -8.72 19.62
CA GLY A 152 14.41 -7.51 20.31
C GLY A 152 14.82 -6.42 19.32
N ILE A 153 15.87 -5.67 19.69
CA ILE A 153 16.40 -4.56 18.90
C ILE A 153 17.60 -5.04 18.08
N THR A 154 17.45 -5.03 16.76
CA THR A 154 18.52 -5.34 15.81
C THR A 154 18.91 -4.11 14.99
N ARG A 155 20.07 -4.18 14.33
CA ARG A 155 20.61 -3.07 13.53
C ARG A 155 20.68 -3.46 12.05
N ALA A 156 19.91 -2.77 11.23
CA ALA A 156 19.88 -2.99 9.79
C ALA A 156 21.20 -2.59 9.11
N THR A 157 21.63 -3.41 8.15
CA THR A 157 22.76 -3.13 7.25
C THR A 157 22.49 -1.87 6.44
N GLU A 158 21.25 -1.69 6.00
CA GLU A 158 20.78 -0.57 5.19
C GLU A 158 19.78 0.28 5.97
N GLU A 159 19.94 1.60 5.86
CA GLU A 159 19.06 2.58 6.47
C GLU A 159 17.82 2.80 5.60
N ARG A 160 16.63 2.73 6.20
CA ARG A 160 15.36 2.96 5.50
C ARG A 160 14.51 3.95 6.26
N LYS A 161 13.85 4.87 5.55
CA LYS A 161 12.96 5.87 6.15
C LYS A 161 11.54 5.31 6.30
N GLY A 162 10.73 5.90 7.17
CA GLY A 162 9.40 5.40 7.60
C GLY A 162 8.60 4.66 6.52
N MET A 163 8.02 5.38 5.57
CA MET A 163 7.15 4.77 4.53
C MET A 163 7.84 3.63 3.75
N GLU A 164 9.12 3.80 3.41
CA GLU A 164 9.89 2.79 2.69
C GLU A 164 10.10 1.50 3.50
N ALA A 165 10.33 1.64 4.82
CA ALA A 165 10.43 0.51 5.73
C ALA A 165 9.08 -0.20 5.90
N ASP A 166 8.02 0.58 6.09
CA ASP A 166 6.66 0.07 6.30
C ASP A 166 6.17 -0.72 5.09
N ASP A 167 6.35 -0.19 3.88
CA ASP A 167 5.99 -0.86 2.62
C ASP A 167 6.69 -2.22 2.45
N LEU A 168 7.98 -2.28 2.81
CA LEU A 168 8.77 -3.50 2.69
C LEU A 168 8.35 -4.54 3.73
N ILE A 169 8.03 -4.10 4.95
CA ILE A 169 7.50 -4.95 6.02
C ILE A 169 6.11 -5.46 5.64
N GLU A 170 5.27 -4.64 5.02
CA GLU A 170 3.95 -5.05 4.52
C GLU A 170 4.09 -6.12 3.44
N LEU A 171 4.96 -5.88 2.45
CA LEU A 171 5.22 -6.83 1.37
C LEU A 171 5.70 -8.19 1.91
N LEU A 172 6.67 -8.16 2.83
CA LEU A 172 7.14 -9.37 3.51
C LEU A 172 6.02 -10.03 4.31
N SER A 173 5.23 -9.28 5.07
CA SER A 173 4.12 -9.82 5.86
C SER A 173 3.07 -10.52 5.00
N LYS A 174 2.82 -9.99 3.80
CA LYS A 174 1.85 -10.53 2.84
C LYS A 174 2.28 -11.86 2.24
N TYR A 175 3.58 -12.04 1.97
CA TYR A 175 4.07 -13.17 1.17
C TYR A 175 5.02 -14.12 1.89
N LEU A 176 5.69 -13.70 2.97
CA LEU A 176 6.48 -14.57 3.84
C LEU A 176 5.58 -15.12 4.94
N THR A 177 5.00 -16.27 4.65
CA THR A 177 4.10 -17.04 5.52
C THR A 177 4.79 -18.35 5.93
N ILE A 178 4.16 -19.13 6.80
CA ILE A 178 4.64 -20.48 7.14
C ILE A 178 4.79 -21.35 5.87
N LYS A 179 3.89 -21.21 4.88
CA LYS A 179 3.92 -22.01 3.64
C LYS A 179 5.08 -21.65 2.71
N THR A 180 5.51 -20.39 2.72
CA THR A 180 6.57 -19.87 1.85
C THR A 180 7.90 -19.71 2.56
N TYR A 181 7.93 -19.94 3.88
CA TYR A 181 9.10 -19.76 4.74
C TYR A 181 10.35 -20.46 4.22
N ASP A 182 10.26 -21.76 3.92
CA ASP A 182 11.39 -22.55 3.44
C ASP A 182 11.93 -22.03 2.10
N GLU A 183 11.05 -21.52 1.24
CA GLU A 183 11.45 -20.96 -0.06
C GLU A 183 12.17 -19.62 0.08
N PHE A 184 11.76 -18.76 1.02
CA PHE A 184 12.54 -17.58 1.35
C PHE A 184 13.88 -17.98 1.99
N LYS A 185 13.89 -18.92 2.93
CA LYS A 185 15.09 -19.38 3.62
C LYS A 185 16.19 -19.89 2.68
N LYS A 186 15.81 -20.61 1.62
CA LYS A 186 16.76 -21.09 0.58
C LYS A 186 17.44 -19.95 -0.19
N ARG A 187 16.80 -18.78 -0.31
CA ARG A 187 17.24 -17.64 -1.13
C ARG A 187 17.90 -16.53 -0.33
N THR A 188 17.72 -16.51 1.00
CA THR A 188 18.35 -15.55 1.91
C THR A 188 19.80 -15.92 2.26
N LYS A 189 20.68 -16.01 1.25
CA LYS A 189 22.10 -16.37 1.42
C LYS A 189 22.93 -15.30 2.15
N PHE A 190 22.39 -14.09 2.28
CA PHE A 190 23.02 -12.98 2.99
C PHE A 190 22.82 -13.05 4.52
N LEU A 191 21.99 -13.96 5.01
CA LEU A 191 21.81 -14.14 6.45
C LEU A 191 23.02 -14.87 7.06
N PRO A 192 23.45 -14.53 8.28
CA PRO A 192 24.56 -15.23 8.96
C PRO A 192 24.28 -16.73 9.15
N ILE A 193 25.27 -17.61 8.99
CA ILE A 193 25.07 -19.08 9.07
C ILE A 193 24.49 -19.53 10.43
N ASP A 194 24.77 -18.77 11.50
CA ASP A 194 24.47 -19.16 12.87
C ASP A 194 23.11 -18.66 13.42
N TYR A 195 22.25 -18.04 12.60
CA TYR A 195 20.94 -17.62 13.12
C TYR A 195 20.08 -18.86 13.40
N LYS A 196 19.86 -19.14 14.69
CA LYS A 196 18.88 -20.13 15.13
C LYS A 196 17.53 -19.41 15.26
N THR A 197 16.67 -19.49 14.25
CA THR A 197 15.24 -19.36 14.54
C THR A 197 14.89 -20.55 15.43
N GLY A 198 14.36 -20.30 16.63
CA GLY A 198 13.95 -21.35 17.56
C GLY A 198 12.93 -22.33 16.96
N THR A 199 12.43 -23.25 17.79
CA THR A 199 11.37 -24.19 17.42
C THR A 199 10.16 -23.47 16.80
N ALA A 200 9.46 -24.15 15.88
CA ALA A 200 8.30 -23.61 15.18
C ALA A 200 7.29 -23.01 16.17
N ASN A 201 7.14 -21.69 16.14
CA ASN A 201 6.17 -20.95 16.92
C ASN A 201 5.43 -19.95 16.03
N GLU A 202 4.35 -19.34 16.54
CA GLU A 202 3.52 -18.39 15.77
C GLU A 202 4.33 -17.19 15.24
N LEU A 203 5.44 -16.85 15.90
CA LEU A 203 6.31 -15.74 15.53
C LEU A 203 7.40 -16.11 14.54
N LEU A 204 7.52 -17.39 14.12
CA LEU A 204 8.61 -17.84 13.26
C LEU A 204 8.73 -17.00 11.96
N PRO A 205 7.63 -16.73 11.21
CA PRO A 205 7.71 -15.85 10.05
C PRO A 205 8.16 -14.43 10.41
N ILE A 206 7.68 -13.88 11.52
CA ILE A 206 7.98 -12.50 11.94
C ILE A 206 9.45 -12.36 12.39
N LYS A 207 9.96 -13.33 13.16
CA LYS A 207 11.39 -13.43 13.51
C LYS A 207 12.24 -13.46 12.24
N PHE A 208 11.79 -14.19 11.23
CA PHE A 208 12.51 -14.28 9.96
C PHE A 208 12.42 -13.00 9.12
N GLN A 209 11.27 -12.33 9.10
CA GLN A 209 11.11 -11.00 8.50
C GLN A 209 12.09 -10.01 9.14
N GLN A 210 12.20 -10.01 10.48
CA GLN A 210 13.17 -9.16 11.18
C GLN A 210 14.60 -9.42 10.73
N LEU A 211 15.00 -10.69 10.56
CA LEU A 211 16.33 -11.05 10.06
C LEU A 211 16.54 -10.56 8.62
N ILE A 212 15.56 -10.75 7.74
CA ILE A 212 15.62 -10.27 6.35
C ILE A 212 15.80 -8.76 6.32
N ILE A 213 15.00 -8.02 7.08
CA ILE A 213 15.08 -6.55 7.17
C ILE A 213 16.42 -6.08 7.76
N THR A 214 16.94 -6.82 8.75
CA THR A 214 18.20 -6.52 9.43
C THR A 214 19.39 -6.71 8.50
N PHE A 215 19.49 -7.83 7.79
CA PHE A 215 20.70 -8.18 7.06
C PHE A 215 20.61 -7.96 5.55
N GLY A 216 19.41 -8.02 4.98
CA GLY A 216 19.18 -7.85 3.56
C GLY A 216 19.19 -6.39 3.14
N THR A 217 19.78 -6.12 1.99
CA THR A 217 19.57 -4.85 1.26
C THR A 217 18.26 -4.90 0.48
N LYS A 218 17.70 -3.74 0.15
CA LYS A 218 16.44 -3.64 -0.61
C LYS A 218 16.55 -4.39 -1.95
N LYS A 219 17.67 -4.23 -2.66
CA LYS A 219 17.95 -4.95 -3.92
C LYS A 219 17.91 -6.46 -3.73
N GLN A 220 18.54 -6.98 -2.67
CA GLN A 220 18.52 -8.42 -2.38
C GLN A 220 17.12 -8.92 -2.04
N ILE A 221 16.36 -8.16 -1.26
CA ILE A 221 15.00 -8.53 -0.87
C ILE A 221 14.10 -8.59 -2.12
N LEU A 222 14.14 -7.56 -2.97
CA LEU A 222 13.35 -7.56 -4.22
C LEU A 222 13.78 -8.67 -5.19
N GLN A 223 15.08 -8.98 -5.25
CA GLN A 223 15.57 -10.11 -6.04
C GLN A 223 14.94 -11.43 -5.58
N ILE A 224 14.88 -11.68 -4.26
CA ILE A 224 14.21 -12.87 -3.72
C ILE A 224 12.75 -12.91 -4.17
N PHE A 225 12.04 -11.79 -4.09
CA PHE A 225 10.66 -11.72 -4.57
C PHE A 225 10.55 -12.05 -6.06
N ASN A 226 11.41 -11.50 -6.89
CA ASN A 226 11.42 -11.76 -8.33
C ASN A 226 11.71 -13.23 -8.66
N GLU A 227 12.67 -13.86 -7.97
CA GLU A 227 12.95 -15.31 -8.12
C GLU A 227 11.72 -16.15 -7.73
N LEU A 228 11.08 -15.84 -6.59
CA LEU A 228 9.90 -16.56 -6.13
C LEU A 228 8.67 -16.34 -7.03
N ILE A 229 8.53 -15.14 -7.61
CA ILE A 229 7.50 -14.84 -8.60
C ILE A 229 7.80 -15.65 -9.86
N GLU A 230 9.04 -15.63 -10.38
CA GLU A 230 9.48 -16.34 -11.57
C GLU A 230 9.12 -17.83 -11.53
N GLU A 231 9.42 -18.48 -10.42
CA GLU A 231 9.12 -19.89 -10.18
C GLU A 231 7.63 -20.17 -9.91
N GLY A 232 6.82 -19.12 -9.75
CA GLY A 232 5.39 -19.22 -9.50
C GLY A 232 5.01 -19.66 -8.09
N ILE A 233 5.96 -19.63 -7.15
CA ILE A 233 5.74 -19.84 -5.71
C ILE A 233 4.90 -18.69 -5.15
N ILE A 234 5.25 -17.45 -5.54
CA ILE A 234 4.43 -16.28 -5.28
C ILE A 234 3.59 -15.96 -6.53
N ARG A 235 2.30 -15.73 -6.33
CA ARG A 235 1.39 -15.24 -7.37
C ARG A 235 0.87 -13.86 -6.99
N ILE A 236 1.15 -12.89 -7.85
CA ILE A 236 0.62 -11.54 -7.78
C ILE A 236 -0.46 -11.45 -8.84
N ASN A 237 -1.68 -11.10 -8.44
CA ASN A 237 -2.83 -11.00 -9.33
C ASN A 237 -3.13 -9.55 -9.73
N ASN A 238 -2.74 -8.59 -8.89
CA ASN A 238 -3.03 -7.17 -9.05
C ASN A 238 -1.75 -6.36 -8.93
N ASP A 239 -1.76 -5.18 -9.51
CA ASP A 239 -0.69 -4.20 -9.33
C ASP A 239 -0.83 -3.52 -7.96
N TYR A 240 0.28 -3.38 -7.24
CA TYR A 240 0.35 -2.61 -6.01
C TYR A 240 1.44 -1.55 -6.14
N ASP A 241 1.03 -0.29 -5.93
CA ASP A 241 1.92 0.86 -5.87
C ASP A 241 2.34 1.07 -4.41
N TYR A 242 3.63 0.88 -4.11
CA TYR A 242 4.25 1.27 -2.85
C TYR A 242 5.06 2.55 -3.05
N TYR A 243 5.44 3.24 -1.97
CA TYR A 243 6.07 4.55 -2.03
C TYR A 243 7.42 4.55 -2.79
N THR A 244 8.15 3.44 -2.78
CA THR A 244 9.46 3.35 -3.46
C THR A 244 9.59 2.23 -4.49
N PHE A 245 8.55 1.43 -4.69
CA PHE A 245 8.58 0.30 -5.61
C PHE A 245 7.17 -0.11 -6.03
N LYS A 246 7.07 -0.82 -7.15
CA LYS A 246 5.83 -1.40 -7.65
C LYS A 246 5.91 -2.91 -7.63
N VAL A 247 4.78 -3.53 -7.33
CA VAL A 247 4.61 -4.99 -7.31
C VAL A 247 3.59 -5.35 -8.38
N THR A 248 4.02 -6.13 -9.37
CA THR A 248 3.19 -6.54 -10.51
C THR A 248 3.24 -8.06 -10.69
N PRO A 249 2.33 -8.66 -11.48
CA PRO A 249 2.44 -10.06 -11.90
C PRO A 249 3.77 -10.41 -12.59
N CYS A 250 4.47 -9.41 -13.13
CA CYS A 250 5.75 -9.55 -13.84
C CYS A 250 6.97 -9.17 -13.00
N GLY A 251 6.81 -9.01 -11.67
CA GLY A 251 7.91 -8.76 -10.75
C GLY A 251 7.71 -7.54 -9.86
N VAL A 252 8.68 -7.35 -8.98
CA VAL A 252 8.83 -6.21 -8.07
C VAL A 252 10.05 -5.39 -8.48
N PHE A 253 9.86 -4.11 -8.67
CA PHE A 253 10.93 -3.21 -9.12
C PHE A 253 10.72 -1.79 -8.60
N PHE A 254 11.80 -1.02 -8.53
CA PHE A 254 11.77 0.35 -8.02
C PHE A 254 10.97 1.27 -8.93
N ASP A 255 10.39 2.31 -8.33
CA ASP A 255 10.09 3.50 -9.08
C ASP A 255 11.41 4.11 -9.53
N ILE A 256 11.61 4.11 -10.85
CA ILE A 256 12.86 4.55 -11.44
C ILE A 256 12.74 6.06 -11.69
N PRO A 257 13.67 6.90 -11.18
CA PRO A 257 13.61 8.35 -11.36
C PRO A 257 14.08 8.81 -12.76
N TYR A 258 14.01 7.96 -13.78
CA TYR A 258 14.39 8.34 -15.15
C TYR A 258 13.21 9.00 -15.86
N GLU A 259 13.52 9.81 -16.87
CA GLU A 259 12.54 10.30 -17.84
C GLU A 259 12.01 9.10 -18.64
N PRO A 260 10.76 8.64 -18.40
CA PRO A 260 10.26 7.40 -19.00
C PRO A 260 10.12 7.50 -20.52
N THR A 261 9.99 8.74 -21.03
CA THR A 261 9.99 9.05 -22.46
C THR A 261 11.33 8.76 -23.11
N ASP A 262 12.45 9.10 -22.47
CA ASP A 262 13.79 8.82 -22.99
C ASP A 262 14.05 7.31 -23.06
N GLU A 263 13.67 6.56 -22.03
CA GLU A 263 13.84 5.10 -22.00
C GLU A 263 13.01 4.43 -23.10
N LEU A 264 11.78 4.90 -23.35
CA LEU A 264 10.96 4.41 -24.47
C LEU A 264 11.61 4.72 -25.82
N VAL A 265 12.20 5.91 -25.98
CA VAL A 265 12.92 6.28 -27.21
C VAL A 265 14.16 5.40 -27.40
N ASP A 266 14.91 5.10 -26.33
CA ASP A 266 16.05 4.18 -26.38
C ASP A 266 15.61 2.76 -26.78
N ILE A 267 14.47 2.27 -26.28
CA ILE A 267 13.89 0.99 -26.73
C ILE A 267 13.57 1.04 -28.23
N LEU A 268 12.92 2.11 -28.71
CA LEU A 268 12.58 2.25 -30.13
C LEU A 268 13.83 2.26 -31.01
N MET A 269 14.84 3.04 -30.64
CA MET A 269 16.10 3.15 -31.39
C MET A 269 16.92 1.86 -31.40
N ASN A 270 16.82 1.04 -30.35
CA ASN A 270 17.54 -0.23 -30.24
C ASN A 270 16.84 -1.39 -30.95
N GLU A 271 15.51 -1.37 -31.03
CA GLU A 271 14.71 -2.51 -31.50
C GLU A 271 14.10 -2.31 -32.90
N VAL A 272 14.11 -1.08 -33.43
CA VAL A 272 13.55 -0.75 -34.76
C VAL A 272 14.62 -0.13 -35.64
N ASP A 273 14.70 -0.58 -36.89
CA ASP A 273 15.62 -0.02 -37.88
C ASP A 273 15.38 1.48 -38.09
N GLN A 274 16.48 2.23 -38.20
CA GLN A 274 16.44 3.69 -38.34
C GLN A 274 15.55 4.16 -39.51
N ASP A 275 15.64 3.50 -40.66
CA ASP A 275 14.85 3.85 -41.85
C ASP A 275 13.34 3.64 -41.64
N ALA A 276 12.97 2.63 -40.84
CA ALA A 276 11.58 2.36 -40.50
C ALA A 276 11.03 3.43 -39.53
N LEU A 277 11.83 3.84 -38.54
CA LEU A 277 11.48 4.94 -37.64
C LEU A 277 11.33 6.27 -38.40
N GLU A 278 12.23 6.57 -39.33
CA GLU A 278 12.17 7.77 -40.17
C GLU A 278 10.90 7.81 -41.00
N LYS A 279 10.53 6.69 -41.63
CA LYS A 279 9.31 6.58 -42.43
C LYS A 279 8.05 6.78 -41.59
N GLU A 280 8.02 6.25 -40.38
CA GLU A 280 6.89 6.42 -39.46
C GLU A 280 6.74 7.89 -39.04
N LEU A 281 7.83 8.52 -38.61
CA LEU A 281 7.82 9.94 -38.23
C LEU A 281 7.41 10.86 -39.37
N GLN A 282 7.80 10.56 -40.61
CA GLN A 282 7.35 11.29 -41.80
C GLN A 282 5.84 11.17 -41.99
N THR A 283 5.25 10.00 -41.73
CA THR A 283 3.81 9.75 -41.83
C THR A 283 3.03 10.59 -40.81
N GLU A 284 3.61 10.83 -39.64
CA GLU A 284 3.02 11.68 -38.58
C GLU A 284 3.36 13.18 -38.74
N GLY A 285 4.00 13.58 -39.84
CA GLY A 285 4.34 14.99 -40.12
C GLY A 285 5.60 15.51 -39.43
N ASN A 286 6.32 14.65 -38.70
CA ASN A 286 7.57 14.97 -38.01
C ASN A 286 8.77 14.85 -38.97
N THR A 287 8.91 15.82 -39.89
CA THR A 287 9.85 15.74 -41.03
C THR A 287 11.19 16.47 -40.82
N SER A 288 11.35 17.25 -39.74
CA SER A 288 12.56 18.07 -39.53
C SER A 288 13.16 17.91 -38.14
N GLY A 289 14.50 18.02 -38.06
CA GLY A 289 15.28 17.92 -36.83
C GLY A 289 15.87 16.54 -36.53
N PRO A 290 16.69 16.43 -35.46
CA PRO A 290 17.35 15.17 -35.08
C PRO A 290 16.34 14.05 -34.79
N LEU A 291 16.67 12.81 -35.20
CA LEU A 291 15.79 11.64 -35.04
C LEU A 291 15.32 11.45 -33.59
N ARG A 292 16.24 11.46 -32.62
CA ARG A 292 15.89 11.29 -31.19
C ARG A 292 14.88 12.33 -30.73
N SER A 293 15.08 13.60 -31.08
CA SER A 293 14.16 14.69 -30.71
C SER A 293 12.78 14.51 -31.33
N ARG A 294 12.69 14.01 -32.56
CA ARG A 294 11.42 13.69 -33.22
C ARG A 294 10.71 12.49 -32.57
N LEU A 295 11.47 11.46 -32.15
CA LEU A 295 10.92 10.33 -31.39
C LEU A 295 10.40 10.77 -30.01
N VAL A 296 11.11 11.66 -29.30
CA VAL A 296 10.58 12.28 -28.07
C VAL A 296 9.31 13.08 -28.36
N GLY A 297 9.27 13.85 -29.45
CA GLY A 297 8.05 14.55 -29.88
C GLY A 297 6.87 13.60 -30.11
N MET A 298 7.12 12.45 -30.74
CA MET A 298 6.11 11.40 -30.92
C MET A 298 5.58 10.85 -29.60
N THR A 299 6.44 10.61 -28.59
CA THR A 299 6.00 10.10 -27.28
C THR A 299 5.23 11.12 -26.45
N VAL A 300 5.33 12.42 -26.76
CA VAL A 300 4.52 13.48 -26.14
C VAL A 300 3.10 13.53 -26.71
N VAL A 301 2.95 13.33 -28.02
CA VAL A 301 1.67 13.49 -28.71
C VAL A 301 0.87 12.19 -28.73
N THR A 302 1.56 11.06 -28.89
CA THR A 302 0.95 9.74 -29.04
C THR A 302 1.08 8.95 -27.74
N PRO A 303 -0.01 8.35 -27.21
CA PRO A 303 0.07 7.52 -26.01
C PRO A 303 1.11 6.40 -26.17
N PRO A 304 1.96 6.17 -25.14
CA PRO A 304 3.06 5.21 -25.24
C PRO A 304 2.58 3.76 -25.46
N GLU A 305 1.37 3.43 -25.00
CA GLU A 305 0.73 2.13 -25.29
C GLU A 305 0.50 1.93 -26.79
N SER A 306 0.00 2.95 -27.48
CA SER A 306 -0.28 2.90 -28.92
C SER A 306 1.00 2.79 -29.74
N ILE A 307 2.07 3.46 -29.31
CA ILE A 307 3.39 3.37 -29.95
C ILE A 307 3.90 1.92 -29.88
N LEU A 308 3.94 1.33 -28.68
CA LEU A 308 4.42 -0.04 -28.49
C LEU A 308 3.52 -1.07 -29.20
N ASP A 309 2.21 -0.85 -29.21
CA ASP A 309 1.26 -1.74 -29.89
C ASP A 309 1.47 -1.72 -31.42
N LYS A 310 1.65 -0.54 -32.01
CA LYS A 310 1.88 -0.38 -33.44
C LYS A 310 3.24 -0.92 -33.89
N MET A 311 4.29 -0.62 -33.13
CA MET A 311 5.67 -0.91 -33.52
C MET A 311 6.07 -2.38 -33.30
N PHE A 312 5.48 -3.06 -32.31
CA PHE A 312 5.98 -4.35 -31.86
C PHE A 312 4.91 -5.44 -31.79
N GLY A 313 5.29 -6.64 -32.22
CA GLY A 313 4.54 -7.87 -31.96
C GLY A 313 4.83 -8.46 -30.58
N LEU A 314 3.96 -9.36 -30.10
CA LEU A 314 4.12 -10.09 -28.83
C LEU A 314 5.52 -10.70 -28.61
N PRO A 315 6.16 -11.37 -29.58
CA PRO A 315 7.49 -11.97 -29.36
C PRO A 315 8.57 -10.92 -29.03
N VAL A 316 8.54 -9.78 -29.71
CA VAL A 316 9.50 -8.68 -29.50
C VAL A 316 9.25 -8.03 -28.15
N LEU A 317 8.00 -7.73 -27.81
CA LEU A 317 7.63 -7.18 -26.51
C LEU A 317 8.08 -8.08 -25.33
N ARG A 318 7.96 -9.41 -25.48
CA ARG A 318 8.48 -10.35 -24.47
C ARG A 318 10.00 -10.30 -24.34
N ARG A 319 10.72 -10.20 -25.46
CA ARG A 319 12.19 -10.06 -25.47
C ARG A 319 12.61 -8.76 -24.76
N ILE A 320 11.99 -7.64 -25.13
CA ILE A 320 12.24 -6.34 -24.50
C ILE A 320 12.05 -6.45 -22.98
N GLY A 321 10.93 -7.02 -22.54
CA GLY A 321 10.66 -7.12 -21.11
C GLY A 321 11.62 -8.03 -20.34
N LYS A 322 12.08 -9.12 -20.97
CA LYS A 322 13.18 -9.95 -20.40
C LYS A 322 14.46 -9.15 -20.25
N ASN A 323 14.82 -8.35 -21.25
CA ASN A 323 16.01 -7.49 -21.21
C ASN A 323 15.90 -6.43 -20.09
N LEU A 324 14.69 -5.93 -19.84
CA LEU A 324 14.42 -5.03 -18.71
C LEU A 324 14.39 -5.75 -17.34
N GLY A 325 14.45 -7.08 -17.31
CA GLY A 325 14.42 -7.89 -16.09
C GLY A 325 13.02 -8.13 -15.51
N LEU A 326 11.97 -8.08 -16.35
CA LEU A 326 10.63 -8.56 -15.98
C LEU A 326 10.62 -10.10 -15.93
N VAL A 327 10.02 -10.64 -14.88
CA VAL A 327 9.88 -12.09 -14.67
C VAL A 327 8.50 -12.58 -15.13
N ARG A 328 8.38 -13.86 -15.47
CA ARG A 328 7.13 -14.52 -15.94
C ARG A 328 6.42 -13.86 -17.13
N ILE A 329 7.10 -13.00 -17.87
CA ILE A 329 6.49 -12.28 -18.98
C ILE A 329 5.91 -13.21 -20.07
N ASP A 330 6.48 -14.41 -20.22
CA ASP A 330 5.98 -15.44 -21.15
C ASP A 330 4.60 -15.99 -20.78
N LYS A 331 4.17 -15.82 -19.52
CA LYS A 331 2.83 -16.24 -19.06
C LYS A 331 1.75 -15.20 -19.38
N ILE A 332 2.13 -13.99 -19.77
CA ILE A 332 1.19 -12.96 -20.21
C ILE A 332 0.79 -13.24 -21.66
N SER A 333 -0.49 -13.60 -21.86
CA SER A 333 -1.06 -13.89 -23.18
C SER A 333 -1.59 -12.64 -23.87
N ASN A 334 -2.10 -11.68 -23.09
CA ASN A 334 -2.69 -10.44 -23.60
C ASN A 334 -1.58 -9.41 -23.93
N LYS A 335 -1.60 -8.87 -25.16
CA LYS A 335 -0.62 -7.89 -25.64
C LYS A 335 -0.71 -6.55 -24.90
N SER A 336 -1.92 -6.07 -24.60
CA SER A 336 -2.14 -4.83 -23.84
C SER A 336 -1.60 -4.95 -22.42
N ASP A 337 -1.82 -6.08 -21.74
CA ASP A 337 -1.26 -6.29 -20.39
C ASP A 337 0.28 -6.35 -20.44
N LEU A 338 0.86 -6.96 -21.48
CA LEU A 338 2.30 -7.01 -21.68
C LEU A 338 2.90 -5.60 -21.87
N ILE A 339 2.26 -4.78 -22.72
CA ILE A 339 2.64 -3.38 -22.96
C ILE A 339 2.55 -2.59 -21.65
N ARG A 340 1.46 -2.76 -20.89
CA ARG A 340 1.28 -2.12 -19.59
C ARG A 340 2.46 -2.41 -18.66
N TYR A 341 2.85 -3.67 -18.48
CA TYR A 341 3.96 -4.01 -17.57
C TYR A 341 5.32 -3.47 -18.05
N LEU A 342 5.55 -3.40 -19.36
CA LEU A 342 6.74 -2.76 -19.93
C LEU A 342 6.78 -1.27 -19.59
N LEU A 343 5.66 -0.57 -19.78
CA LEU A 343 5.55 0.85 -19.50
C LEU A 343 5.73 1.15 -18.00
N ILE A 344 5.12 0.36 -17.12
CA ILE A 344 5.35 0.47 -15.66
C ILE A 344 6.84 0.28 -15.36
N LYS A 345 7.50 -0.70 -16.00
CA LYS A 345 8.91 -1.03 -15.76
C LYS A 345 9.88 0.09 -16.16
N ILE A 346 9.59 0.83 -17.21
CA ILE A 346 10.41 1.96 -17.67
C ILE A 346 10.05 3.29 -16.97
N GLY A 347 9.10 3.27 -16.03
CA GLY A 347 8.79 4.41 -15.17
C GLY A 347 7.52 5.19 -15.54
N PHE A 348 6.74 4.75 -16.54
CA PHE A 348 5.42 5.35 -16.77
C PHE A 348 4.46 5.01 -15.62
N SER A 349 3.78 6.03 -15.13
CA SER A 349 2.60 5.84 -14.28
C SER A 349 1.43 5.41 -15.16
N MET A 350 1.09 4.12 -15.09
CA MET A 350 -0.06 3.64 -15.83
C MET A 350 -1.34 4.10 -15.16
N PRO A 351 -2.29 4.65 -15.93
CA PRO A 351 -3.57 4.98 -15.36
C PRO A 351 -4.26 3.73 -14.83
N LYS A 352 -4.83 3.84 -13.63
CA LYS A 352 -5.68 2.79 -13.09
C LYS A 352 -6.88 2.60 -14.01
N ARG A 353 -7.28 1.36 -14.25
CA ARG A 353 -8.48 1.06 -15.04
C ARG A 353 -9.69 1.58 -14.29
N THR A 354 -10.59 2.24 -15.00
CA THR A 354 -11.90 2.63 -14.47
C THR A 354 -12.76 1.38 -14.36
N GLU A 355 -12.75 0.76 -13.18
CA GLU A 355 -13.57 -0.41 -12.89
C GLU A 355 -14.80 0.02 -12.07
N GLY A 356 -15.98 -0.38 -12.50
CA GLY A 356 -17.25 -0.04 -11.87
C GLY A 356 -18.32 -1.08 -12.18
N ILE A 357 -19.55 -0.62 -12.37
CA ILE A 357 -20.69 -1.52 -12.59
C ILE A 357 -20.59 -2.31 -13.89
N THR A 358 -19.98 -1.77 -14.95
CA THR A 358 -19.88 -2.45 -16.25
C THR A 358 -18.93 -3.65 -16.17
N GLN A 359 -17.79 -3.46 -15.51
CA GLN A 359 -16.80 -4.50 -15.26
C GLN A 359 -17.39 -5.55 -14.33
N TYR A 360 -18.12 -5.16 -13.28
CA TYR A 360 -18.85 -6.10 -12.44
C TYR A 360 -19.85 -6.95 -13.23
N ILE A 361 -20.62 -6.34 -14.15
CA ILE A 361 -21.53 -7.07 -15.05
C ILE A 361 -20.76 -8.11 -15.88
N ARG A 362 -19.62 -7.71 -16.49
CA ARG A 362 -18.76 -8.63 -17.26
C ARG A 362 -18.22 -9.78 -16.41
N ILE A 363 -17.80 -9.49 -15.17
CA ILE A 363 -17.33 -10.50 -14.21
C ILE A 363 -18.45 -11.49 -13.89
N LEU A 364 -19.66 -11.01 -13.58
CA LEU A 364 -20.80 -11.86 -13.30
C LEU A 364 -21.21 -12.72 -14.50
N ASP A 365 -21.22 -12.16 -15.72
CA ASP A 365 -21.49 -12.92 -16.95
C ASP A 365 -20.42 -14.02 -17.15
N GLY A 366 -19.15 -13.70 -16.87
CA GLY A 366 -18.06 -14.67 -16.86
C GLY A 366 -18.27 -15.81 -15.87
N TYR A 367 -18.67 -15.50 -14.65
CA TYR A 367 -18.99 -16.51 -13.63
C TYR A 367 -20.23 -17.32 -14.00
N LEU A 368 -21.27 -16.70 -14.56
CA LEU A 368 -22.47 -17.40 -15.00
C LEU A 368 -22.13 -18.48 -16.04
N ASN A 369 -21.31 -18.13 -17.01
CA ASN A 369 -20.86 -19.06 -18.06
C ASN A 369 -19.99 -20.19 -17.49
N GLN A 370 -19.18 -19.92 -16.46
CA GLN A 370 -18.40 -20.97 -15.78
C GLN A 370 -19.30 -21.92 -15.00
N VAL A 371 -20.19 -21.40 -14.15
CA VAL A 371 -21.04 -22.22 -13.27
C VAL A 371 -22.01 -23.10 -14.08
N LYS A 372 -22.52 -22.61 -15.22
CA LYS A 372 -23.36 -23.42 -16.13
C LYS A 372 -22.66 -24.67 -16.66
N ASN A 373 -21.33 -24.67 -16.74
CA ASN A 373 -20.52 -25.73 -17.33
C ASN A 373 -19.79 -26.61 -16.30
N ILE A 374 -19.98 -26.37 -15.00
CA ILE A 374 -19.29 -27.07 -13.92
C ILE A 374 -20.22 -28.09 -13.27
N THR A 375 -19.76 -29.33 -13.15
CA THR A 375 -20.46 -30.43 -12.47
C THR A 375 -20.04 -30.62 -11.00
N SER A 376 -18.90 -30.06 -10.58
CA SER A 376 -18.36 -30.20 -9.23
C SER A 376 -18.93 -29.14 -8.28
N SER A 377 -19.56 -29.58 -7.18
CA SER A 377 -20.15 -28.71 -6.14
C SER A 377 -19.12 -27.80 -5.47
N GLU A 378 -17.93 -28.31 -5.14
CA GLU A 378 -16.84 -27.52 -4.52
C GLU A 378 -16.38 -26.36 -5.40
N LYS A 379 -16.27 -26.58 -6.72
CA LYS A 379 -15.92 -25.51 -7.67
C LYS A 379 -17.00 -24.44 -7.75
N VAL A 380 -18.27 -24.84 -7.69
CA VAL A 380 -19.40 -23.90 -7.63
C VAL A 380 -19.34 -23.06 -6.35
N ILE A 381 -19.07 -23.68 -5.20
CA ILE A 381 -18.92 -22.98 -3.91
C ILE A 381 -17.81 -21.91 -3.98
N GLY A 382 -16.64 -22.26 -4.54
CA GLY A 382 -15.53 -21.32 -4.71
C GLY A 382 -15.87 -20.13 -5.63
N ILE A 383 -16.57 -20.39 -6.74
CA ILE A 383 -17.04 -19.31 -7.62
C ILE A 383 -18.08 -18.44 -6.92
N MET A 384 -19.05 -19.04 -6.24
CA MET A 384 -20.10 -18.30 -5.52
C MET A 384 -19.51 -17.43 -4.39
N THR A 385 -18.48 -17.91 -3.69
CA THR A 385 -17.75 -17.08 -2.71
C THR A 385 -17.17 -15.83 -3.37
N SER A 386 -16.55 -15.98 -4.55
CA SER A 386 -16.01 -14.85 -5.33
C SER A 386 -17.11 -13.89 -5.78
N VAL A 387 -18.25 -14.42 -6.25
CA VAL A 387 -19.43 -13.63 -6.62
C VAL A 387 -19.91 -12.76 -5.45
N TYR A 388 -20.03 -13.32 -4.23
CA TYR A 388 -20.41 -12.54 -3.05
C TYR A 388 -19.38 -11.45 -2.74
N VAL A 389 -18.09 -11.75 -2.81
CA VAL A 389 -17.02 -10.77 -2.54
C VAL A 389 -17.08 -9.60 -3.53
N GLU A 390 -17.20 -9.87 -4.83
CA GLU A 390 -17.31 -8.80 -5.84
C GLU A 390 -18.59 -7.98 -5.67
N THR A 391 -19.70 -8.64 -5.31
CA THR A 391 -20.97 -7.95 -5.02
C THR A 391 -20.84 -7.05 -3.78
N GLU A 392 -20.18 -7.52 -2.72
CA GLU A 392 -19.94 -6.74 -1.51
C GLU A 392 -19.13 -5.46 -1.81
N LYS A 393 -18.18 -5.49 -2.75
CA LYS A 393 -17.44 -4.28 -3.18
C LYS A 393 -18.36 -3.24 -3.82
N ILE A 394 -19.18 -3.65 -4.79
CA ILE A 394 -20.14 -2.77 -5.48
C ILE A 394 -21.14 -2.13 -4.50
N LEU A 395 -21.65 -2.91 -3.54
CA LEU A 395 -22.54 -2.38 -2.52
C LEU A 395 -21.84 -1.39 -1.57
N LYS A 396 -20.56 -1.65 -1.23
CA LYS A 396 -19.76 -0.71 -0.44
C LYS A 396 -19.56 0.60 -1.19
N ASP A 397 -19.17 0.56 -2.46
CA ASP A 397 -19.01 1.78 -3.27
C ASP A 397 -20.28 2.61 -3.31
N LEU A 398 -21.44 1.96 -3.52
CA LEU A 398 -22.75 2.63 -3.48
C LEU A 398 -23.01 3.33 -2.13
N ILE A 399 -22.79 2.61 -1.02
CA ILE A 399 -22.99 3.16 0.33
C ILE A 399 -22.07 4.38 0.54
N TYR A 400 -20.78 4.24 0.25
CA TYR A 400 -19.80 5.31 0.42
C TYR A 400 -20.12 6.53 -0.45
N PHE A 401 -20.48 6.30 -1.71
CA PHE A 401 -20.90 7.36 -2.63
C PHE A 401 -22.08 8.14 -2.06
N HIS A 402 -23.13 7.44 -1.65
CA HIS A 402 -24.35 8.09 -1.18
C HIS A 402 -24.18 8.79 0.17
N ILE A 403 -23.42 8.24 1.12
CA ILE A 403 -23.10 8.96 2.37
C ILE A 403 -22.34 10.24 2.05
N SER A 404 -21.32 10.16 1.17
CA SER A 404 -20.52 11.33 0.76
C SER A 404 -21.37 12.42 0.07
N CYS A 405 -22.43 12.02 -0.63
CA CYS A 405 -23.38 12.96 -1.23
C CYS A 405 -24.34 13.58 -0.20
N LEU A 406 -24.86 12.78 0.73
CA LEU A 406 -25.87 13.20 1.70
C LEU A 406 -25.30 14.05 2.85
N TRP A 407 -23.99 13.96 3.10
CA TRP A 407 -23.24 14.76 4.09
C TRP A 407 -22.14 15.60 3.43
N PRO A 408 -22.46 16.83 2.97
CA PRO A 408 -21.52 17.68 2.24
C PRO A 408 -20.24 18.04 3.00
N GLU A 409 -20.27 18.00 4.34
CA GLU A 409 -19.10 18.21 5.20
C GLU A 409 -17.95 17.23 4.91
N ILE A 410 -18.23 16.05 4.34
CA ILE A 410 -17.19 15.09 3.93
C ILE A 410 -16.33 15.68 2.80
N LYS A 411 -16.89 16.54 1.94
CA LYS A 411 -16.19 17.11 0.77
C LYS A 411 -15.02 18.02 1.13
N GLN A 412 -14.86 18.39 2.41
CA GLN A 412 -13.71 19.18 2.87
C GLN A 412 -12.41 18.37 2.93
N TYR A 413 -12.50 17.04 2.87
CA TYR A 413 -11.33 16.15 2.92
C TYR A 413 -10.90 15.76 1.50
N GLU A 414 -9.61 15.91 1.22
CA GLU A 414 -9.01 15.50 -0.07
C GLU A 414 -8.45 14.07 -0.01
N GLU A 415 -7.97 13.65 1.16
CA GLU A 415 -7.36 12.34 1.37
C GLU A 415 -8.41 11.24 1.58
N ARG A 416 -8.25 10.14 0.84
CA ARG A 416 -9.15 8.98 0.91
C ARG A 416 -9.36 8.45 2.32
N GLU A 417 -8.29 8.34 3.12
CA GLU A 417 -8.36 7.80 4.48
C GLU A 417 -9.22 8.68 5.39
N LYS A 418 -9.04 10.00 5.33
CA LYS A 418 -9.86 10.97 6.07
C LYS A 418 -11.32 10.95 5.65
N ILE A 419 -11.58 10.79 4.35
CA ILE A 419 -12.95 10.61 3.84
C ILE A 419 -13.57 9.33 4.44
N MET A 420 -12.84 8.22 4.47
CA MET A 420 -13.33 6.97 5.04
C MET A 420 -13.59 7.07 6.54
N GLU A 421 -12.70 7.73 7.28
CA GLU A 421 -12.88 7.99 8.71
C GLU A 421 -14.13 8.84 8.97
N ALA A 422 -14.31 9.93 8.23
CA ALA A 422 -15.50 10.79 8.34
C ALA A 422 -16.80 10.02 8.03
N VAL A 423 -16.80 9.18 7.00
CA VAL A 423 -17.94 8.30 6.68
C VAL A 423 -18.23 7.36 7.85
N HIS A 424 -17.22 6.72 8.44
CA HIS A 424 -17.41 5.83 9.59
C HIS A 424 -17.91 6.56 10.84
N GLU A 425 -17.48 7.79 11.07
CA GLU A 425 -18.01 8.63 12.17
C GLU A 425 -19.50 8.94 11.98
N ILE A 426 -19.90 9.31 10.76
CA ILE A 426 -21.32 9.54 10.43
C ILE A 426 -22.13 8.26 10.63
N VAL A 427 -21.62 7.12 10.18
CA VAL A 427 -22.28 5.81 10.34
C VAL A 427 -22.50 5.48 11.82
N ARG A 428 -21.46 5.65 12.66
CA ARG A 428 -21.56 5.42 14.11
C ARG A 428 -22.56 6.37 14.77
N LYS A 429 -22.55 7.64 14.40
CA LYS A 429 -23.35 8.69 15.04
C LYS A 429 -24.82 8.64 14.63
N GLU A 430 -25.09 8.51 13.34
CA GLU A 430 -26.45 8.66 12.79
C GLU A 430 -27.19 7.33 12.69
N PHE A 431 -26.48 6.20 12.66
CA PHE A 431 -27.06 4.86 12.50
C PHE A 431 -26.80 3.91 13.68
N ASP A 432 -26.07 4.35 14.72
CA ASP A 432 -25.67 3.56 15.90
C ASP A 432 -24.89 2.27 15.56
N GLU A 433 -24.11 2.33 14.49
CA GLU A 433 -23.37 1.21 13.95
C GLU A 433 -21.92 1.21 14.45
N ARG A 434 -21.54 0.20 15.26
CA ARG A 434 -20.20 0.16 15.90
C ARG A 434 -19.08 -0.34 14.98
N LYS A 435 -19.43 -0.96 13.86
CA LYS A 435 -18.50 -1.64 12.97
C LYS A 435 -18.34 -0.84 11.68
N ASP A 436 -17.12 -0.77 11.18
CA ASP A 436 -16.78 -0.08 9.94
C ASP A 436 -17.41 -0.78 8.72
N ILE A 437 -17.89 0.00 7.75
CA ILE A 437 -18.54 -0.49 6.52
C ILE A 437 -17.61 -1.44 5.75
N SER A 438 -16.30 -1.16 5.78
CA SER A 438 -15.29 -2.01 5.13
C SER A 438 -15.36 -3.48 5.61
N ARG A 439 -15.79 -3.70 6.85
CA ARG A 439 -15.90 -5.02 7.49
C ARG A 439 -17.29 -5.64 7.37
N TYR A 440 -18.29 -4.94 6.82
CA TYR A 440 -19.64 -5.47 6.70
C TYR A 440 -19.69 -6.66 5.75
N THR A 441 -20.44 -7.68 6.15
CA THR A 441 -20.79 -8.82 5.30
C THR A 441 -21.95 -8.44 4.36
N PHE A 442 -22.17 -9.25 3.32
CA PHE A 442 -23.27 -9.05 2.35
C PHE A 442 -24.62 -8.72 3.01
N GLY A 443 -25.09 -9.54 3.96
CA GLY A 443 -26.33 -9.27 4.68
C GLY A 443 -26.31 -8.01 5.56
N GLN A 444 -25.16 -7.62 6.11
CA GLN A 444 -25.02 -6.37 6.86
C GLN A 444 -25.13 -5.15 5.93
N LEU A 445 -24.51 -5.21 4.74
CA LEU A 445 -24.61 -4.15 3.73
C LEU A 445 -26.06 -3.92 3.30
N ILE A 446 -26.80 -4.99 3.00
CA ILE A 446 -28.20 -4.87 2.55
C ILE A 446 -29.07 -4.25 3.66
N ARG A 447 -28.93 -4.70 4.92
CA ARG A 447 -29.66 -4.11 6.05
C ARG A 447 -29.34 -2.64 6.23
N PHE A 448 -28.07 -2.27 6.08
CA PHE A 448 -27.64 -0.89 6.18
C PHE A 448 -28.24 -0.02 5.06
N MET A 449 -28.27 -0.52 3.81
CA MET A 449 -28.95 0.17 2.70
C MET A 449 -30.46 0.38 2.95
N VAL A 450 -31.14 -0.61 3.55
CA VAL A 450 -32.54 -0.46 3.99
C VAL A 450 -32.66 0.63 5.05
N GLN A 451 -31.76 0.68 6.02
CA GLN A 451 -31.72 1.70 7.08
C GLN A 451 -31.45 3.10 6.50
N MET A 452 -30.55 3.23 5.52
CA MET A 452 -30.30 4.48 4.80
C MET A 452 -31.56 4.99 4.09
N ASN A 453 -32.29 4.11 3.38
CA ASN A 453 -33.56 4.46 2.74
C ASN A 453 -34.59 4.99 3.75
N LYS A 454 -34.69 4.33 4.92
CA LYS A 454 -35.61 4.76 5.99
C LYS A 454 -35.18 6.12 6.57
N TYR A 455 -33.91 6.26 6.93
CA TYR A 455 -33.37 7.49 7.49
C TYR A 455 -33.55 8.69 6.54
N ALA A 456 -33.29 8.49 5.25
CA ALA A 456 -33.42 9.55 4.26
C ALA A 456 -34.87 10.01 4.03
N LYS A 457 -35.87 9.14 4.26
CA LYS A 457 -37.30 9.51 4.23
C LYS A 457 -37.70 10.34 5.44
N GLU A 458 -37.12 10.06 6.60
CA GLU A 458 -37.42 10.75 7.85
C GLU A 458 -36.75 12.13 7.93
N LYS A 459 -35.62 12.34 7.24
CA LYS A 459 -34.88 13.60 7.22
C LYS A 459 -35.18 14.43 5.96
N SER A 460 -35.93 15.52 6.13
CA SER A 460 -36.35 16.42 5.04
C SER A 460 -35.21 16.91 4.15
N LYS A 461 -34.03 17.24 4.73
CA LYS A 461 -32.86 17.69 3.97
C LYS A 461 -32.33 16.61 3.01
N MET A 462 -32.28 15.35 3.44
CA MET A 462 -31.80 14.24 2.62
C MET A 462 -32.83 13.84 1.58
N HIS A 463 -34.10 13.84 1.95
CA HIS A 463 -35.20 13.63 1.00
C HIS A 463 -35.13 14.63 -0.16
N LYS A 464 -34.84 15.90 0.14
CA LYS A 464 -34.65 16.95 -0.86
C LYS A 464 -33.48 16.63 -1.81
N ILE A 465 -32.32 16.24 -1.29
CA ILE A 465 -31.15 15.86 -2.12
C ILE A 465 -31.50 14.67 -3.03
N ILE A 466 -32.18 13.64 -2.51
CA ILE A 466 -32.54 12.46 -3.31
C ILE A 466 -33.50 12.83 -4.45
N HIS A 467 -34.51 13.66 -4.16
CA HIS A 467 -35.52 14.02 -5.14
C HIS A 467 -35.02 15.07 -6.14
N GLU A 468 -34.33 16.10 -5.67
CA GLU A 468 -33.90 17.24 -6.51
C GLU A 468 -32.56 16.97 -7.20
N ASP A 469 -31.56 16.43 -6.49
CA ASP A 469 -30.21 16.26 -7.03
C ASP A 469 -30.03 14.89 -7.70
N LEU A 470 -30.51 13.82 -7.07
CA LEU A 470 -30.42 12.46 -7.63
C LEU A 470 -31.62 12.07 -8.52
N CYS A 471 -32.66 12.91 -8.57
CA CYS A 471 -33.88 12.70 -9.38
C CYS A 471 -34.54 11.33 -9.14
N ARG A 472 -34.65 10.90 -7.89
CA ARG A 472 -35.21 9.60 -7.50
C ARG A 472 -36.20 9.70 -6.35
N ARG A 473 -37.00 8.65 -6.20
CA ARG A 473 -37.92 8.47 -5.07
C ARG A 473 -37.23 7.93 -3.82
N ASP A 474 -36.36 6.94 -4.02
CA ASP A 474 -35.63 6.22 -2.99
C ASP A 474 -34.14 6.23 -3.34
N LEU A 475 -33.26 6.09 -2.34
CA LEU A 475 -31.82 5.98 -2.58
C LEU A 475 -31.51 4.67 -3.34
N PHE A 476 -32.13 3.59 -2.87
CA PHE A 476 -32.08 2.27 -3.47
C PHE A 476 -33.51 1.74 -3.72
N PRO A 477 -33.83 1.14 -4.87
CA PRO A 477 -35.17 0.62 -5.12
C PRO A 477 -35.55 -0.50 -4.13
N PRO A 478 -36.74 -0.44 -3.49
CA PRO A 478 -37.16 -1.47 -2.54
C PRO A 478 -37.20 -2.89 -3.14
N LYS A 479 -37.64 -3.02 -4.40
CA LYS A 479 -37.68 -4.30 -5.13
C LYS A 479 -36.30 -4.96 -5.20
N ASP A 480 -35.25 -4.18 -5.45
CA ASP A 480 -33.89 -4.69 -5.58
C ASP A 480 -33.30 -5.08 -4.22
N LEU A 481 -33.61 -4.30 -3.17
CA LEU A 481 -33.23 -4.64 -1.79
C LEU A 481 -33.90 -5.94 -1.32
N GLU A 482 -35.18 -6.15 -1.63
CA GLU A 482 -35.90 -7.40 -1.35
C GLU A 482 -35.27 -8.59 -2.09
N LEU A 483 -34.86 -8.40 -3.34
CA LEU A 483 -34.21 -9.44 -4.13
C LEU A 483 -32.82 -9.78 -3.56
N LEU A 484 -32.03 -8.77 -3.15
CA LEU A 484 -30.76 -8.97 -2.46
C LEU A 484 -30.91 -9.70 -1.13
N LEU A 485 -31.95 -9.41 -0.35
CA LEU A 485 -32.27 -10.14 0.88
C LEU A 485 -32.53 -11.63 0.60
N LYS A 486 -33.34 -11.94 -0.41
CA LYS A 486 -33.59 -13.32 -0.85
C LYS A 486 -32.31 -14.03 -1.32
N ILE A 487 -31.42 -13.31 -2.01
CA ILE A 487 -30.11 -13.86 -2.40
C ILE A 487 -29.27 -14.17 -1.15
N ASN A 488 -29.25 -13.27 -0.16
CA ASN A 488 -28.47 -13.45 1.07
C ASN A 488 -28.90 -14.69 1.89
N GLU A 489 -30.17 -15.10 1.84
CA GLU A 489 -30.65 -16.35 2.46
C GLU A 489 -29.89 -17.60 1.95
N ASN A 490 -29.33 -17.53 0.73
CA ASN A 490 -28.58 -18.62 0.12
C ASN A 490 -27.09 -18.63 0.51
N ARG A 491 -26.57 -17.57 1.13
CA ARG A 491 -25.12 -17.37 1.34
C ARG A 491 -24.48 -18.49 2.14
N ALA A 492 -25.14 -18.95 3.21
CA ALA A 492 -24.59 -19.96 4.11
C ALA A 492 -24.24 -21.28 3.40
N ARG A 493 -24.99 -21.65 2.34
CA ARG A 493 -24.75 -22.84 1.51
C ARG A 493 -23.46 -22.77 0.69
N PHE A 494 -22.94 -21.57 0.48
CA PHE A 494 -21.77 -21.33 -0.37
C PHE A 494 -20.57 -20.77 0.42
N THR A 495 -20.71 -20.53 1.73
CA THR A 495 -19.64 -19.92 2.53
C THR A 495 -19.34 -20.66 3.85
N HIS A 496 -20.14 -21.65 4.23
CA HIS A 496 -19.94 -22.48 5.42
C HIS A 496 -20.05 -23.96 5.04
N ASP A 497 -19.28 -24.84 5.69
CA ASP A 497 -19.36 -26.31 5.59
C ASP A 497 -20.66 -26.85 6.22
N ALA A 498 -21.80 -26.27 5.86
CA ALA A 498 -23.09 -26.63 6.42
C ALA A 498 -23.66 -27.84 5.67
N GLU A 499 -23.59 -29.00 6.31
CA GLU A 499 -24.50 -30.12 6.04
C GLU A 499 -25.95 -29.63 6.17
N SER A 500 -26.73 -29.81 5.11
CA SER A 500 -28.20 -29.77 5.07
C SER A 500 -28.90 -28.47 5.53
N THR A 501 -29.35 -27.68 4.57
CA THR A 501 -30.66 -27.00 4.69
C THR A 501 -31.49 -27.38 3.47
N GLN A 502 -32.34 -28.39 3.65
CA GLN A 502 -33.43 -28.71 2.71
C GLN A 502 -34.50 -27.62 2.85
N ASN A 503 -34.32 -26.49 2.18
CA ASN A 503 -35.39 -25.53 1.91
C ASN A 503 -35.65 -25.54 0.41
N GLU A 504 -36.85 -25.97 -0.01
CA GLU A 504 -37.25 -26.12 -1.42
C GLU A 504 -37.32 -24.78 -2.18
N ASN A 505 -37.28 -23.63 -1.50
CA ASN A 505 -37.40 -22.29 -2.08
C ASN A 505 -36.06 -21.56 -2.32
N LEU A 506 -34.92 -22.25 -2.23
CA LEU A 506 -33.59 -21.64 -2.35
C LEU A 506 -33.09 -21.62 -3.80
N PHE A 507 -32.43 -20.53 -4.19
CA PHE A 507 -31.88 -20.38 -5.54
C PHE A 507 -30.64 -21.27 -5.76
N SER A 508 -30.47 -21.71 -6.99
CA SER A 508 -29.22 -22.29 -7.50
C SER A 508 -28.16 -21.21 -7.76
N GLY A 509 -26.89 -21.61 -7.87
CA GLY A 509 -25.78 -20.69 -8.20
C GLY A 509 -26.04 -19.85 -9.47
N PRO A 510 -26.42 -20.47 -10.62
CA PRO A 510 -26.77 -19.72 -11.83
C PRO A 510 -27.94 -18.74 -11.65
N GLU A 511 -28.97 -19.10 -10.88
CA GLU A 511 -30.11 -18.21 -10.61
C GLU A 511 -29.70 -17.00 -9.76
N ILE A 512 -28.84 -17.20 -8.76
CA ILE A 512 -28.29 -16.10 -7.95
C ILE A 512 -27.50 -15.14 -8.83
N ILE A 513 -26.57 -15.66 -9.65
CA ILE A 513 -25.77 -14.82 -10.55
C ILE A 513 -26.67 -14.10 -11.56
N GLY A 514 -27.67 -14.78 -12.12
CA GLY A 514 -28.65 -14.17 -13.04
C GLY A 514 -29.44 -13.01 -12.40
N LYS A 515 -29.85 -13.16 -11.14
CA LYS A 515 -30.56 -12.11 -10.39
C LYS A 515 -29.65 -10.93 -10.02
N LEU A 516 -28.39 -11.21 -9.67
CA LEU A 516 -27.38 -10.16 -9.45
C LEU A 516 -27.09 -9.39 -10.74
N LEU A 517 -27.05 -10.06 -11.89
CA LEU A 517 -26.94 -9.41 -13.20
C LEU A 517 -28.14 -8.51 -13.51
N GLU A 518 -29.36 -8.95 -13.19
CA GLU A 518 -30.56 -8.12 -13.34
C GLU A 518 -30.44 -6.84 -12.50
N ILE A 519 -30.09 -6.96 -11.21
CA ILE A 519 -29.90 -5.82 -10.31
C ILE A 519 -28.79 -4.89 -10.83
N ALA A 520 -27.64 -5.44 -11.25
CA ALA A 520 -26.52 -4.66 -11.72
C ALA A 520 -26.87 -3.84 -12.98
N LYS A 521 -27.59 -4.45 -13.92
CA LYS A 521 -28.08 -3.78 -15.14
C LYS A 521 -29.11 -2.71 -14.81
N GLU A 522 -30.01 -2.97 -13.86
CA GLU A 522 -30.97 -1.97 -13.38
C GLU A 522 -30.26 -0.78 -12.72
N PHE A 523 -29.24 -1.07 -11.89
CA PHE A 523 -28.45 -0.05 -11.23
C PHE A 523 -27.69 0.82 -12.23
N GLN A 524 -27.17 0.24 -13.31
CA GLN A 524 -26.54 0.99 -14.39
C GLN A 524 -27.58 1.84 -15.16
N LEU A 525 -28.70 1.25 -15.56
CA LEU A 525 -29.71 1.89 -16.40
C LEU A 525 -30.40 3.07 -15.69
N GLN A 526 -30.77 2.88 -14.41
CA GLN A 526 -31.37 3.95 -13.59
C GLN A 526 -30.34 4.93 -13.02
N LYS A 527 -29.06 4.79 -13.40
CA LYS A 527 -27.89 5.52 -12.87
C LYS A 527 -27.71 5.37 -11.35
N ILE A 528 -28.31 4.36 -10.71
CA ILE A 528 -28.21 4.11 -9.26
C ILE A 528 -26.75 3.98 -8.87
N TYR A 529 -26.02 3.18 -9.64
CA TYR A 529 -24.58 3.19 -9.59
C TYR A 529 -24.06 4.43 -10.35
N PRO A 530 -23.26 5.30 -9.71
CA PRO A 530 -22.71 6.49 -10.34
C PRO A 530 -21.73 6.11 -11.47
N THR A 531 -21.54 7.01 -12.43
CA THR A 531 -20.58 6.79 -13.52
C THR A 531 -19.16 6.81 -12.96
N THR A 532 -18.46 5.68 -13.02
CA THR A 532 -17.03 5.63 -12.73
C THR A 532 -16.25 6.33 -13.83
N PHE A 533 -15.33 7.21 -13.44
CA PHE A 533 -14.50 7.96 -14.37
C PHE A 533 -13.06 8.09 -13.88
N ARG A 534 -12.15 8.37 -14.81
CA ARG A 534 -10.76 8.75 -14.55
C ARG A 534 -10.48 10.10 -15.17
N VAL A 535 -9.84 10.97 -14.40
CA VAL A 535 -9.37 12.26 -14.90
C VAL A 535 -8.21 12.06 -15.86
N LEU A 536 -8.32 12.59 -17.08
CA LEU A 536 -7.23 12.59 -18.06
C LEU A 536 -6.32 13.79 -17.88
N ARG A 537 -6.89 14.98 -17.90
CA ARG A 537 -6.19 16.26 -17.82
C ARG A 537 -7.15 17.40 -17.51
N GLU A 538 -6.58 18.52 -17.10
CA GLU A 538 -7.26 19.80 -17.11
C GLU A 538 -7.15 20.42 -18.50
N ILE A 539 -8.27 20.95 -19.00
CA ILE A 539 -8.34 21.71 -20.24
C ILE A 539 -8.82 23.13 -19.91
N THR A 540 -8.16 24.13 -20.49
CA THR A 540 -8.54 25.53 -20.33
C THR A 540 -8.93 26.08 -21.69
N ASN A 541 -10.11 26.70 -21.77
CA ASN A 541 -10.56 27.31 -23.03
C ASN A 541 -9.91 28.68 -23.26
N GLU A 542 -10.16 29.27 -24.43
CA GLU A 542 -9.66 30.60 -24.82
C GLU A 542 -10.09 31.76 -23.90
N TYR A 543 -11.11 31.53 -23.06
CA TYR A 543 -11.62 32.49 -22.07
C TYR A 543 -11.08 32.25 -20.65
N ASN A 544 -10.02 31.44 -20.51
CA ASN A 544 -9.40 31.10 -19.23
C ASN A 544 -10.37 30.40 -18.24
N VAL A 545 -11.31 29.61 -18.76
CA VAL A 545 -12.19 28.75 -17.97
C VAL A 545 -11.65 27.32 -18.01
N SER A 546 -11.34 26.77 -16.84
CA SER A 546 -10.87 25.39 -16.68
C SER A 546 -12.02 24.38 -16.61
N TYR A 547 -11.78 23.22 -17.21
CA TYR A 547 -12.61 22.02 -17.16
C TYR A 547 -11.71 20.80 -16.99
N LEU A 548 -12.30 19.68 -16.59
CA LEU A 548 -11.62 18.39 -16.55
C LEU A 548 -12.07 17.55 -17.74
N GLU A 549 -11.12 17.01 -18.50
CA GLU A 549 -11.38 15.97 -19.47
C GLU A 549 -11.26 14.62 -18.75
N VAL A 550 -12.30 13.79 -18.81
CA VAL A 550 -12.34 12.50 -18.11
C VAL A 550 -12.83 11.38 -19.05
N LEU A 551 -12.41 10.14 -18.77
CA LEU A 551 -12.95 8.94 -19.43
C LEU A 551 -13.79 8.13 -18.46
N ASP A 552 -14.93 7.63 -18.91
CA ASP A 552 -15.70 6.65 -18.15
C ASP A 552 -15.21 5.21 -18.39
N GLU A 553 -15.84 4.25 -17.73
CA GLU A 553 -15.57 2.81 -17.85
C GLU A 553 -15.78 2.24 -19.26
N ASN A 554 -16.54 2.92 -20.12
CA ASN A 554 -16.76 2.53 -21.52
C ASN A 554 -15.87 3.32 -22.48
N GLU A 555 -14.82 3.97 -21.98
CA GLU A 555 -13.91 4.83 -22.75
C GLU A 555 -14.62 6.02 -23.42
N LYS A 556 -15.84 6.37 -22.99
CA LYS A 556 -16.52 7.58 -23.45
C LYS A 556 -15.89 8.78 -22.76
N GLN A 557 -15.56 9.79 -23.55
CA GLN A 557 -14.96 11.02 -23.08
C GLN A 557 -16.02 12.01 -22.58
N TRP A 558 -15.70 12.67 -21.48
CA TRP A 558 -16.54 13.66 -20.83
C TRP A 558 -15.76 14.94 -20.55
N THR A 559 -16.43 16.08 -20.64
CA THR A 559 -15.95 17.38 -20.14
C THR A 559 -16.70 17.70 -18.86
N VAL A 560 -15.97 17.92 -17.76
CA VAL A 560 -16.55 18.11 -16.44
C VAL A 560 -16.16 19.49 -15.91
N LYS A 561 -17.16 20.30 -15.57
CA LYS A 561 -16.97 21.56 -14.85
C LYS A 561 -17.21 21.33 -13.37
N THR A 562 -16.20 21.57 -12.54
CA THR A 562 -16.25 21.42 -11.08
C THR A 562 -15.78 22.71 -10.39
N ASP A 563 -16.13 22.88 -9.11
CA ASP A 563 -15.67 24.00 -8.29
C ASP A 563 -14.27 23.79 -7.68
N TYR A 564 -13.73 22.59 -7.83
CA TYR A 564 -12.45 22.18 -7.27
C TYR A 564 -11.67 21.37 -8.29
N TRP A 565 -10.35 21.45 -8.17
CA TRP A 565 -9.43 20.73 -9.03
C TRP A 565 -9.33 19.26 -8.61
N ILE A 566 -9.26 18.36 -9.58
CA ILE A 566 -9.04 16.93 -9.35
C ILE A 566 -7.79 16.53 -10.12
N VAL A 567 -6.85 15.91 -9.41
CA VAL A 567 -5.55 15.51 -9.97
C VAL A 567 -5.76 14.50 -11.12
N PRO A 568 -5.10 14.68 -12.28
CA PRO A 568 -5.08 13.70 -13.35
C PRO A 568 -4.69 12.29 -12.88
N GLY A 569 -5.36 11.27 -13.41
CA GLY A 569 -5.19 9.88 -13.00
C GLY A 569 -6.08 9.44 -11.83
N THR A 570 -6.71 10.37 -11.11
CA THR A 570 -7.69 10.04 -10.05
C THR A 570 -8.89 9.32 -10.65
N ILE A 571 -9.29 8.21 -10.01
CA ILE A 571 -10.55 7.51 -10.26
C ILE A 571 -11.61 8.02 -9.29
N GLY A 572 -12.75 8.41 -9.81
CA GLY A 572 -13.90 8.83 -9.03
C GLY A 572 -15.19 8.22 -9.55
N MET A 573 -16.24 8.45 -8.78
CA MET A 573 -17.63 8.20 -9.11
C MET A 573 -18.33 9.54 -9.31
N MET A 574 -19.05 9.69 -10.42
CA MET A 574 -19.76 10.90 -10.80
C MET A 574 -21.24 10.61 -11.00
N TYR A 575 -22.11 11.39 -10.36
CA TYR A 575 -23.51 11.49 -10.78
C TYR A 575 -23.73 12.75 -11.59
N SER A 576 -24.13 12.57 -12.86
CA SER A 576 -24.41 13.64 -13.81
C SER A 576 -25.81 13.50 -14.41
N LYS A 577 -26.54 14.61 -14.45
CA LYS A 577 -27.86 14.72 -15.10
C LYS A 577 -27.76 14.77 -16.62
N THR A 578 -26.64 15.26 -17.14
CA THR A 578 -26.33 15.39 -18.57
C THR A 578 -25.35 14.30 -19.02
N GLU A 579 -25.25 14.11 -20.33
CA GLU A 579 -24.26 13.24 -20.96
C GLU A 579 -23.16 14.05 -21.65
N VAL A 580 -21.93 13.53 -21.67
CA VAL A 580 -20.74 14.09 -22.35
C VAL A 580 -20.22 15.40 -21.73
N ILE A 581 -21.09 16.33 -21.35
CA ILE A 581 -20.71 17.56 -20.63
C ILE A 581 -21.40 17.54 -19.28
N SER A 582 -20.65 17.48 -18.19
CA SER A 582 -21.18 17.49 -16.84
C SER A 582 -20.85 18.81 -16.15
N VAL A 583 -21.86 19.48 -15.59
CA VAL A 583 -21.71 20.78 -14.94
C VAL A 583 -22.05 20.64 -13.46
N PHE A 584 -21.06 20.87 -12.61
CA PHE A 584 -21.10 20.71 -11.15
C PHE A 584 -21.72 19.38 -10.71
N PRO A 585 -21.25 18.23 -11.23
CA PRO A 585 -21.76 16.94 -10.79
C PRO A 585 -21.39 16.64 -9.34
N LEU A 586 -22.11 15.67 -8.76
CA LEU A 586 -21.69 15.06 -7.51
C LEU A 586 -20.56 14.08 -7.79
N ILE A 587 -19.36 14.40 -7.31
CA ILE A 587 -18.17 13.57 -7.46
C ILE A 587 -17.69 13.09 -6.10
N VAL A 588 -17.29 11.81 -6.03
CA VAL A 588 -16.68 11.18 -4.86
C VAL A 588 -15.53 10.30 -5.32
N SER A 589 -14.40 10.31 -4.61
CA SER A 589 -13.29 9.39 -4.88
C SER A 589 -13.72 7.92 -4.74
N MET A 590 -13.23 7.03 -5.60
CA MET A 590 -13.57 5.61 -5.54
C MET A 590 -12.82 4.87 -4.42
N PHE A 591 -13.47 3.90 -3.78
CA PHE A 591 -12.92 3.21 -2.60
C PHE A 591 -12.51 1.76 -2.88
N TRP A 592 -13.23 0.99 -3.70
CA TRP A 592 -12.94 -0.43 -3.90
C TRP A 592 -12.55 -0.79 -5.32
#